data_AF-A0A429I2V7-F1
#
_entry.id   AF-A0A429I2V7-F1
#
_cell.length_a   1.000
_cell.length_b   1.000
_cell.length_c   1.000
_cell.angle_alpha   90.00
_cell.angle_beta   90.00
_cell.angle_gamma   90.00
#
_symmetry.space_group_name_H-M   'P 1'
#
loop_
_entity.id
_entity.type
_entity.pdbx_description
1 polymer ?
#
loop_
_entity_poly.entity_id
_entity_poly.type
_entity_poly.pdbx_seq_one_letter_code
_entity_poly.pdbx_strand_id
1 'polypeptide(L)'
;MPDTTVRIPREAKERLAAIAAGEGLSLRAYLVRLADTLLTPREQAQRAQQAEQVCAAPHQWAEYAPSPAEQQRLDEDLDRRLARAVGR
;
A
#
# COMPACT_ATOMS: atom_id res chain seq x y z
N MET A 1 9.11 -19.80 -23.59
CA MET A 1 10.04 -19.12 -22.67
C MET A 1 10.83 -20.17 -21.90
N PRO A 2 12.13 -20.00 -21.67
CA PRO A 2 12.93 -20.96 -20.93
C PRO A 2 12.56 -20.94 -19.44
N ASP A 3 12.33 -22.11 -18.86
CA ASP A 3 12.16 -22.24 -17.40
C ASP A 3 13.49 -21.93 -16.73
N THR A 4 13.51 -20.89 -15.88
CA THR A 4 14.71 -20.40 -15.21
C THR A 4 14.62 -20.70 -13.73
N THR A 5 15.60 -21.44 -13.21
CA THR A 5 15.67 -21.77 -11.79
C THR A 5 16.22 -20.59 -11.00
N VAL A 6 15.35 -19.86 -10.30
CA VAL A 6 15.72 -18.76 -9.43
C VAL A 6 15.93 -19.29 -8.01
N ARG A 7 17.10 -19.00 -7.41
CA ARG A 7 17.36 -19.31 -5.99
C ARG A 7 16.75 -18.22 -5.12
N ILE A 8 15.73 -18.60 -4.36
CA ILE A 8 15.05 -17.75 -3.38
C ILE A 8 15.11 -18.40 -2.00
N PRO A 9 15.23 -17.60 -0.92
CA PRO A 9 15.13 -18.10 0.45
C PRO A 9 13.81 -18.85 0.66
N ARG A 10 13.84 -19.92 1.46
CA ARG A 10 12.67 -20.78 1.68
C ARG A 10 11.47 -19.99 2.21
N GLU A 11 11.70 -19.11 3.18
CA GLU A 11 10.66 -18.25 3.76
C GLU A 11 10.04 -17.31 2.72
N ALA A 12 10.86 -16.75 1.81
CA ALA A 12 10.37 -15.89 0.74
C ALA A 12 9.50 -16.69 -0.25
N LYS A 13 9.92 -17.93 -0.59
CA LYS A 13 9.12 -18.84 -1.42
C LYS A 13 7.78 -19.17 -0.78
N GLU A 14 7.75 -19.48 0.51
CA GLU A 14 6.53 -19.82 1.24
C GLU A 14 5.55 -18.65 1.31
N ARG A 15 6.05 -17.43 1.58
CA ARG A 15 5.23 -16.21 1.57
C ARG A 15 4.66 -15.91 0.19
N LEU A 16 5.47 -16.03 -0.87
CA LEU A 16 5.01 -15.82 -2.24
C LEU A 16 3.98 -16.89 -2.66
N ALA A 17 4.16 -18.13 -2.23
CA ALA A 17 3.19 -19.20 -2.48
C ALA A 17 1.86 -18.94 -1.76
N ALA A 18 1.90 -18.42 -0.53
CA ALA A 18 0.70 -18.05 0.21
C ALA A 18 -0.08 -16.91 -0.47
N ILE A 19 0.63 -15.88 -0.97
CA ILE A 19 0.00 -14.78 -1.71
C ILE A 19 -0.59 -15.27 -3.03
N ALA A 20 0.17 -16.07 -3.79
CA ALA A 20 -0.32 -16.65 -5.04
C ALA A 20 -1.57 -17.52 -4.81
N ALA A 21 -1.59 -18.32 -3.75
CA ALA A 21 -2.75 -19.13 -3.37
C ALA A 21 -3.96 -18.27 -2.97
N GLY A 22 -3.74 -17.14 -2.27
CA GLY A 22 -4.78 -16.16 -1.95
C GLY A 22 -5.40 -15.50 -3.19
N GLU A 23 -4.64 -15.41 -4.29
CA GLU A 23 -5.10 -14.90 -5.59
C GLU A 23 -5.60 -16.01 -6.53
N GLY A 24 -5.61 -17.28 -6.10
CA GLY A 24 -6.01 -18.43 -6.94
C GLY A 24 -5.03 -18.74 -8.07
N LEU A 25 -3.80 -18.22 -7.99
CA LEU A 25 -2.76 -18.36 -9.02
C LEU A 25 -1.71 -19.38 -8.58
N SER A 26 -1.13 -20.07 -9.57
CA SER A 26 0.11 -20.83 -9.32
C SER A 26 1.26 -19.86 -9.05
N LEU A 27 2.22 -20.26 -8.21
CA LEU A 27 3.40 -19.45 -7.91
C LEU A 27 4.13 -18.97 -9.19
N ARG A 28 4.20 -19.81 -10.22
CA ARG A 28 4.78 -19.45 -11.52
C ARG A 28 3.95 -18.38 -12.25
N ALA A 29 2.62 -18.53 -12.29
CA ALA A 29 1.73 -17.54 -12.91
C ALA A 29 1.77 -16.20 -12.18
N TYR A 30 1.81 -16.24 -10.85
CA TYR A 30 1.97 -15.06 -10.01
C TYR A 30 3.32 -14.37 -10.28
N LEU A 31 4.43 -15.12 -10.38
CA LEU A 31 5.74 -14.55 -10.71
C LEU A 31 5.82 -13.96 -12.11
N VAL A 32 5.14 -14.54 -13.10
CA VAL A 32 5.08 -13.99 -14.47
C VAL A 32 4.26 -12.69 -14.49
N ARG A 33 3.10 -12.66 -13.84
CA ARG A 33 2.28 -11.45 -13.69
C ARG A 33 3.03 -10.35 -12.90
N LEU A 34 3.81 -10.76 -11.91
CA LEU A 34 4.66 -9.84 -11.17
C LEU A 34 5.78 -9.30 -12.07
N ALA A 35 6.45 -10.13 -12.85
CA ALA A 35 7.47 -9.67 -13.79
C ALA A 35 6.91 -8.68 -14.85
N ASP A 36 5.67 -8.91 -15.30
CA ASP A 36 4.97 -8.04 -16.26
C ASP A 36 4.62 -6.67 -15.66
N THR A 37 4.23 -6.63 -14.38
CA THR A 37 3.94 -5.39 -13.65
C THR A 37 5.21 -4.66 -13.16
N LEU A 38 6.36 -5.34 -13.08
CA LEU A 38 7.60 -4.84 -12.50
C LEU A 38 8.67 -4.39 -13.51
N LEU A 39 8.30 -4.05 -14.74
CA LEU A 39 9.23 -3.57 -15.79
C LEU A 39 10.07 -2.33 -15.41
N THR A 40 9.86 -1.72 -14.25
CA THR A 40 10.78 -0.76 -13.62
C THR A 40 11.30 -1.27 -12.27
N PRO A 41 12.37 -2.10 -12.24
CA PRO A 41 13.05 -2.50 -11.01
C PRO A 41 13.54 -1.31 -10.15
N ARG A 42 13.71 -0.13 -10.76
CA ARG A 42 13.97 1.14 -10.05
C ARG A 42 12.78 1.64 -9.22
N GLU A 43 11.55 1.45 -9.69
CA GLU A 43 10.35 1.91 -8.98
C GLU A 43 10.01 1.02 -7.79
N GLN A 44 10.41 -0.25 -7.79
CA GLN A 44 10.21 -1.16 -6.64
C GLN A 44 11.15 -0.85 -5.47
N ALA A 45 12.42 -0.52 -5.74
CA ALA A 45 13.33 -0.05 -4.68
C ALA A 45 12.80 1.24 -4.06
N GLN A 46 12.24 2.13 -4.89
CA GLN A 46 11.61 3.36 -4.44
C GLN A 46 10.31 3.10 -3.67
N ARG A 47 9.46 2.15 -4.09
CA ARG A 47 8.23 1.77 -3.38
C ARG A 47 8.49 1.06 -2.06
N ALA A 48 9.51 0.20 -1.97
CA ALA A 48 9.92 -0.41 -0.71
C ALA A 48 10.40 0.67 0.28
N GLN A 49 11.24 1.59 -0.16
CA GLN A 49 11.68 2.74 0.63
C GLN A 49 10.53 3.70 0.99
N GLN A 50 9.53 3.85 0.12
CA GLN A 50 8.33 4.65 0.42
C GLN A 50 7.43 3.94 1.43
N ALA A 51 7.26 2.62 1.37
CA ALA A 51 6.49 1.87 2.36
C ALA A 51 7.16 1.92 3.75
N GLU A 52 8.49 1.84 3.81
CA GLU A 52 9.26 2.04 5.04
C GLU A 52 9.14 3.48 5.56
N GLN A 53 9.18 4.48 4.68
CA GLN A 53 8.97 5.89 5.06
C GLN A 53 7.52 6.18 5.48
N VAL A 54 6.51 5.55 4.88
CA VAL A 54 5.10 5.68 5.27
C VAL A 54 4.86 4.99 6.61
N CYS A 55 5.49 3.85 6.88
CA CYS A 55 5.52 3.22 8.20
C CYS A 55 6.33 4.01 9.24
N ALA A 56 7.31 4.82 8.82
CA ALA A 56 8.06 5.74 9.69
C ALA A 56 7.41 7.14 9.81
N ALA A 57 6.41 7.46 8.99
CA ALA A 57 5.66 8.70 9.02
C ALA A 57 4.49 8.79 10.04
N PRO A 58 4.19 7.84 10.95
CA PRO A 58 3.16 8.06 11.96
C PRO A 58 3.71 8.76 13.21
N HIS A 59 4.67 9.68 13.09
CA HIS A 59 5.05 10.56 14.20
C HIS A 59 4.53 11.98 13.98
N GLN A 60 4.66 12.50 12.75
CA GLN A 60 4.25 13.86 12.40
C GLN A 60 2.71 14.07 12.42
N TRP A 61 1.93 12.98 12.30
CA TRP A 61 0.45 13.02 12.33
C TRP A 61 -0.14 12.34 13.57
N ALA A 62 0.66 11.59 14.34
CA ALA A 62 0.19 10.91 15.55
C ALA A 62 0.10 11.85 16.75
N GLU A 63 0.73 13.03 16.69
CA GLU A 63 0.65 14.05 17.74
C GLU A 63 -0.65 14.88 17.67
N TYR A 64 -1.41 14.79 16.58
CA TYR A 64 -2.70 15.46 16.47
C TYR A 64 -3.83 14.56 16.98
N ALA A 65 -4.07 14.63 18.28
CA ALA A 65 -5.21 14.01 18.96
C ALA A 65 -6.24 15.11 19.33
N PRO A 66 -7.11 15.53 18.39
CA PRO A 66 -8.08 16.58 18.67
C PRO A 66 -9.04 16.13 19.77
N SER A 67 -9.36 17.04 20.69
CA SER A 67 -10.37 16.75 21.70
C SER A 67 -11.75 16.57 21.05
N PRO A 68 -12.69 15.85 21.70
CA PRO A 68 -14.03 15.64 21.13
C PRO A 68 -14.76 16.94 20.74
N ALA A 69 -14.52 18.03 21.48
CA ALA A 69 -15.10 19.34 21.21
C ALA A 69 -14.48 20.03 19.98
N GLU A 70 -13.19 19.83 19.74
CA GLU A 70 -12.50 20.36 18.55
C GLU A 70 -12.91 19.59 17.30
N GLN A 71 -13.06 18.27 17.41
CA GLN A 71 -13.56 17.44 16.32
C GLN A 71 -14.98 17.87 15.90
N GLN A 72 -15.89 18.07 16.87
CA GLN A 72 -17.24 18.53 16.58
C GLN A 72 -17.29 19.90 15.88
N ARG A 73 -16.42 20.84 16.30
CA ARG A 73 -16.32 22.16 15.62
C ARG A 73 -15.77 22.05 14.20
N LEU A 74 -14.83 21.14 13.96
CA LEU A 74 -14.27 20.90 12.64
C LEU A 74 -15.29 20.24 11.72
N ASP A 75 -16.09 19.31 12.24
CA ASP A 75 -17.18 18.67 11.50
C ASP A 75 -18.26 19.69 11.11
N GLU A 76 -18.67 20.57 12.03
CA GLU A 76 -19.63 21.64 11.75
C GLU A 76 -19.11 22.65 10.69
N ASP A 77 -17.80 22.96 10.71
CA ASP A 77 -17.20 23.84 9.70
C ASP A 77 -17.07 23.13 8.34
N LEU A 78 -16.78 21.83 8.32
CA LEU A 78 -16.77 21.01 7.10
C LEU A 78 -18.16 20.94 6.47
N ASP A 79 -19.20 20.66 7.26
CA ASP A 79 -20.59 20.62 6.79
C ASP A 79 -21.03 21.97 6.21
N ARG A 80 -20.65 23.08 6.86
CA ARG A 80 -20.92 24.42 6.36
C ARG A 80 -20.23 24.68 5.02
N ARG A 81 -18.99 24.25 4.85
CA ARG A 81 -18.23 24.41 3.59
C ARG A 81 -18.80 23.53 2.48
N LEU A 82 -19.17 22.29 2.80
CA LEU A 82 -19.81 21.36 1.86
C LEU A 82 -21.18 21.87 1.41
N ALA A 83 -22.01 22.36 2.33
CA ALA A 83 -23.30 22.96 2.00
C ALA A 83 -23.15 24.18 1.06
N ARG A 84 -22.12 25.00 1.26
CA ARG A 84 -21.80 26.11 0.35
C ARG A 84 -21.29 25.65 -1.02
N ALA A 85 -20.58 24.53 -1.08
CA ALA A 85 -20.04 23.98 -2.32
C ALA A 85 -21.11 23.25 -3.16
N VAL A 86 -22.06 22.58 -2.49
CA VAL A 86 -23.16 21.83 -3.13
C VAL A 86 -24.38 22.72 -3.44
N GLY A 87 -24.55 23.83 -2.72
CA GLY A 87 -25.61 24.82 -2.95
C GLY A 87 -25.37 25.78 -4.12
N ARG A 88 -24.41 25.50 -5.00
CA ARG A 88 -24.11 26.23 -6.23
C ARG A 88 -24.32 25.32 -7.44
#